data_AF-A0A7C6SLG2-F1
#
_entry.id   AF-A0A7C6SLG2-F1
#
_cell.length_a   1.000
_cell.length_b   1.000
_cell.length_c   1.000
_cell.angle_alpha   90.00
_cell.angle_beta   90.00
_cell.angle_gamma   90.00
#
_symmetry.space_group_name_H-M   'P 1'
#
loop_
_entity.id
_entity.type
_entity.pdbx_description
1 polymer ?
#
loop_
_entity_poly.entity_id
_entity_poly.type
_entity_poly.pdbx_seq_one_letter_code
_entity_poly.pdbx_strand_id
1 'polypeptide(L)'
;MNNLSFASFMLISFPEQLIIFFLGTLFIGKRTFLKSPANIIKVVFVSLFMSILNYLTRKYLNFELESTILSILVFILLLIYILKYRFYEAIALSVFGFLLIVLIEIPLSLLLKGLLGITSQTDSYNDYTKLVPWVSVVRFSQILVIFILYKFDIKVLDMENSNIRKKEFYLQLAVYLISILSLGFLTIVMAKILLFNNDISSSNISLLGMNICITLFITATLTVAVRGTYIYYRNKSALNNNEVIQSIEYIDSMITQENYREAKEALQNLKSHITKN
;
A
#
# COMPACT_ATOMS: atom_id res chain seq x y z
N MET A 1 -4.67 -25.53 -4.22
CA MET A 1 -3.34 -25.66 -4.89
C MET A 1 -2.46 -26.71 -4.20
N ASN A 2 -2.94 -27.95 -3.99
CA ASN A 2 -2.23 -28.91 -3.10
C ASN A 2 -1.04 -29.64 -3.75
N ASN A 3 -0.74 -29.42 -5.03
CA ASN A 3 0.27 -30.18 -5.79
C ASN A 3 1.42 -29.34 -6.37
N LEU A 4 1.50 -28.03 -6.12
CA LEU A 4 2.65 -27.24 -6.59
C LEU A 4 3.86 -27.51 -5.68
N SER A 5 4.93 -28.05 -6.26
CA SER A 5 6.22 -28.21 -5.57
C SER A 5 6.69 -26.84 -5.06
N PHE A 6 7.42 -26.83 -3.94
CA PHE A 6 7.97 -25.59 -3.36
C PHE A 6 8.71 -24.74 -4.41
N ALA A 7 9.49 -25.38 -5.28
CA ALA A 7 10.21 -24.72 -6.36
C ALA A 7 9.26 -24.03 -7.35
N SER A 8 8.20 -24.72 -7.80
CA SER A 8 7.22 -24.14 -8.73
C SER A 8 6.44 -22.97 -8.11
N PHE A 9 6.12 -23.04 -6.82
CA PHE A 9 5.48 -21.93 -6.12
C PHE A 9 6.42 -20.72 -6.02
N MET A 10 7.68 -20.93 -5.64
CA MET A 10 8.66 -19.86 -5.52
C MET A 10 8.93 -19.17 -6.86
N LEU A 11 8.99 -19.93 -7.97
CA LEU A 11 9.16 -19.38 -9.31
C LEU A 11 8.03 -18.44 -9.74
N ILE A 12 6.82 -18.63 -9.22
CA ILE A 12 5.67 -17.77 -9.52
C ILE A 12 5.60 -16.61 -8.54
N SER A 13 5.68 -16.91 -7.24
CA SER A 13 5.42 -15.95 -6.17
C SER A 13 6.54 -14.92 -6.03
N PHE A 14 7.81 -15.33 -6.16
CA PHE A 14 8.93 -14.40 -5.94
C PHE A 14 8.99 -13.27 -6.96
N PRO A 15 8.91 -13.53 -8.29
CA PRO A 15 8.83 -12.48 -9.28
C PRO A 15 7.59 -11.59 -9.10
N GLU A 16 6.47 -12.17 -8.70
CA GLU A 16 5.24 -11.41 -8.43
C GLU A 16 5.45 -10.37 -7.32
N GLN A 17 6.04 -10.77 -6.19
CA GLN A 17 6.32 -9.85 -5.08
C GLN A 17 7.25 -8.70 -5.50
N LEU A 18 8.25 -8.97 -6.35
CA LEU A 18 9.10 -7.92 -6.91
C LEU A 18 8.30 -6.96 -7.78
N ILE A 19 7.47 -7.50 -8.69
CA ILE A 19 6.63 -6.70 -9.59
C ILE A 19 5.65 -5.82 -8.81
N ILE A 20 5.00 -6.34 -7.75
CA ILE A 20 4.12 -5.57 -6.86
C ILE A 20 4.89 -4.36 -6.31
N PHE A 21 6.10 -4.60 -5.81
CA PHE A 21 6.92 -3.55 -5.24
C PHE A 21 7.30 -2.48 -6.28
N PHE A 22 7.79 -2.89 -7.45
CA PHE A 22 8.23 -1.95 -8.49
C PHE A 22 7.05 -1.15 -9.07
N LEU A 23 5.94 -1.80 -9.41
CA LEU A 23 4.72 -1.11 -9.89
C LEU A 23 4.21 -0.14 -8.84
N GLY A 24 4.05 -0.60 -7.59
CA GLY A 24 3.60 0.25 -6.50
C GLY A 24 4.51 1.47 -6.30
N THR A 25 5.82 1.27 -6.29
CA THR A 25 6.82 2.34 -6.07
C THR A 25 6.81 3.37 -7.19
N LEU A 26 6.71 2.94 -8.44
CA LEU A 26 6.61 3.85 -9.60
C LEU A 26 5.29 4.61 -9.60
N PHE A 27 4.19 3.94 -9.23
CA PHE A 27 2.87 4.55 -9.18
C PHE A 27 2.77 5.66 -8.13
N ILE A 28 3.40 5.46 -6.95
CA ILE A 28 3.47 6.48 -5.89
C ILE A 28 4.54 7.55 -6.11
N GLY A 29 5.28 7.44 -7.22
CA GLY A 29 6.29 8.43 -7.62
C GLY A 29 7.57 8.39 -6.79
N LYS A 30 7.84 7.35 -6.00
CA LYS A 30 9.01 7.28 -5.10
C LYS A 30 10.26 6.71 -5.77
N ARG A 31 10.63 7.31 -6.90
CA ARG A 31 11.70 6.81 -7.80
C ARG A 31 13.09 6.93 -7.20
N THR A 32 13.32 7.91 -6.32
CA THR A 32 14.62 8.05 -5.64
C THR A 32 14.97 6.81 -4.83
N PHE A 33 13.96 6.10 -4.30
CA PHE A 33 14.16 4.84 -3.58
C PHE A 33 14.82 3.77 -4.45
N LEU A 34 14.42 3.68 -5.74
CA LEU A 34 14.89 2.68 -6.69
C LEU A 34 16.32 2.94 -7.21
N LYS A 35 16.88 4.14 -6.98
CA LYS A 35 18.25 4.45 -7.39
C LYS A 35 19.31 3.85 -6.46
N SER A 36 18.94 3.50 -5.23
CA SER A 36 19.88 2.98 -4.23
C SER A 36 20.02 1.46 -4.33
N PRO A 37 21.22 0.92 -4.61
CA PRO A 37 21.42 -0.53 -4.72
C PRO A 37 21.15 -1.25 -3.39
N ALA A 38 21.47 -0.61 -2.25
CA ALA A 38 21.18 -1.16 -0.93
C ALA A 38 19.68 -1.34 -0.69
N ASN A 39 18.85 -0.44 -1.24
CA ASN A 39 17.39 -0.55 -1.14
C ASN A 39 16.85 -1.68 -2.01
N ILE A 40 17.41 -1.86 -3.22
CA ILE A 40 17.04 -2.97 -4.11
C ILE A 40 17.34 -4.32 -3.45
N ILE A 41 18.50 -4.45 -2.79
CA ILE A 41 18.86 -5.68 -2.06
C ILE A 41 17.84 -5.97 -0.97
N LYS A 42 17.43 -4.96 -0.19
CA LYS A 42 16.39 -5.13 0.84
C LYS A 42 15.05 -5.55 0.24
N VAL A 43 14.68 -5.01 -0.91
CA VAL A 43 13.45 -5.40 -1.63
C VAL A 43 13.52 -6.87 -2.03
N VAL A 44 14.65 -7.33 -2.57
CA VAL A 44 14.86 -8.75 -2.90
C VAL A 44 14.67 -9.65 -1.67
N PHE A 45 15.25 -9.28 -0.52
CA PHE A 45 15.04 -10.02 0.72
C PHE A 45 13.58 -10.00 1.20
N VAL A 46 12.91 -8.85 1.13
CA VAL A 46 11.49 -8.72 1.49
C VAL A 46 10.62 -9.60 0.59
N SER A 47 10.84 -9.57 -0.73
CA SER A 47 10.10 -10.38 -1.69
C SER A 47 10.34 -11.87 -1.48
N LEU A 48 11.57 -12.28 -1.19
CA LEU A 48 11.91 -13.68 -0.90
C LEU A 48 11.25 -14.17 0.39
N PHE A 49 11.31 -13.36 1.44
CA PHE A 49 10.65 -13.65 2.71
C PHE A 49 9.13 -13.76 2.54
N MET A 50 8.52 -12.83 1.79
CA MET A 50 7.08 -12.87 1.48
C MET A 50 6.67 -14.13 0.73
N SER A 51 7.44 -14.54 -0.28
CA SER A 51 7.12 -15.77 -1.02
C SER A 51 7.21 -17.02 -0.15
N ILE A 52 8.21 -17.12 0.72
CA ILE A 52 8.31 -18.22 1.68
C ILE A 52 7.12 -18.20 2.64
N LEU A 53 6.79 -17.03 3.19
CA LEU A 53 5.70 -16.89 4.14
C LEU A 53 4.35 -17.22 3.48
N ASN A 54 4.13 -16.81 2.24
CA ASN A 54 2.92 -17.14 1.48
C ASN A 54 2.82 -18.64 1.21
N TYR A 55 3.94 -19.31 0.89
CA TYR A 55 3.98 -20.77 0.74
C TYR A 55 3.59 -21.48 2.04
N LEU A 56 4.22 -21.10 3.16
CA LEU A 56 3.95 -21.69 4.47
C LEU A 56 2.49 -21.45 4.88
N THR A 57 2.01 -20.22 4.70
CA THR A 57 0.62 -19.85 5.00
C THR A 57 -0.33 -20.74 4.21
N ARG A 58 -0.14 -20.87 2.89
CA ARG A 58 -1.04 -21.71 2.05
C ARG A 58 -0.92 -23.20 2.34
N LYS A 59 0.25 -23.69 2.77
CA LYS A 59 0.47 -25.10 3.09
C LYS A 59 -0.19 -25.51 4.42
N TYR A 60 -0.17 -24.62 5.41
CA TYR A 60 -0.63 -24.92 6.78
C TYR A 60 -2.01 -24.33 7.10
N LEU A 61 -2.39 -23.22 6.48
CA LEU A 61 -3.68 -22.56 6.62
C LEU A 61 -4.42 -22.76 5.29
N ASN A 62 -5.32 -23.74 5.25
CA ASN A 62 -6.12 -24.14 4.07
C ASN A 62 -7.13 -23.07 3.59
N PHE A 63 -6.88 -21.78 3.85
CA PHE A 63 -7.78 -20.67 3.59
C PHE A 63 -7.25 -19.76 2.48
N GLU A 64 -7.84 -19.84 1.28
CA GLU A 64 -7.33 -19.13 0.10
C GLU A 64 -7.44 -17.60 0.22
N LEU A 65 -8.60 -17.07 0.64
CA LEU A 65 -8.83 -15.62 0.77
C LEU A 65 -8.09 -14.99 1.96
N GLU A 66 -8.04 -15.70 3.10
CA GLU A 66 -7.33 -15.25 4.31
C GLU A 66 -5.82 -15.11 4.04
N SER A 67 -5.26 -16.04 3.25
CA SER A 67 -3.85 -16.02 2.89
C SER A 67 -3.46 -14.73 2.15
N THR A 68 -4.30 -14.22 1.24
CA THR A 68 -4.02 -13.02 0.45
C THR A 68 -4.02 -11.76 1.33
N ILE A 69 -4.95 -11.66 2.27
CA ILE A 69 -5.04 -10.50 3.18
C ILE A 69 -3.87 -10.50 4.16
N LEU A 70 -3.57 -11.65 4.74
CA LEU A 70 -2.39 -11.81 5.59
C LEU A 70 -1.12 -11.44 4.82
N SER A 71 -1.02 -11.85 3.55
CA SER A 71 0.10 -11.48 2.69
C SER A 71 0.23 -9.97 2.52
N ILE A 72 -0.87 -9.25 2.24
CA ILE A 72 -0.86 -7.79 2.10
C ILE A 72 -0.47 -7.11 3.42
N LEU A 73 -1.00 -7.59 4.56
CA LEU A 73 -0.70 -7.05 5.88
C LEU A 73 0.78 -7.20 6.21
N VAL A 74 1.32 -8.41 6.08
CA VAL A 74 2.74 -8.69 6.32
C VAL A 74 3.61 -7.87 5.37
N PHE A 75 3.21 -7.74 4.10
CA PHE A 75 3.93 -6.90 3.15
C PHE A 75 4.00 -5.44 3.60
N ILE A 76 2.87 -4.83 4.01
CA ILE A 76 2.84 -3.46 4.56
C ILE A 76 3.78 -3.32 5.76
N LEU A 77 3.76 -4.28 6.69
CA LEU A 77 4.66 -4.25 7.86
C LEU A 77 6.13 -4.29 7.43
N LEU A 78 6.49 -5.13 6.47
CA LEU A 78 7.87 -5.22 5.97
C LEU A 78 8.30 -3.92 5.25
N LEU A 79 7.41 -3.29 4.48
CA LEU A 79 7.68 -1.98 3.87
C LEU A 79 7.99 -0.91 4.93
N ILE A 80 7.26 -0.91 6.05
CA ILE A 80 7.45 0.05 7.14
C ILE A 80 8.73 -0.25 7.92
N TYR A 81 8.93 -1.48 8.37
CA TYR A 81 10.02 -1.81 9.29
C TYR A 81 11.37 -2.02 8.59
N ILE A 82 11.40 -2.68 7.43
CA ILE A 82 12.64 -3.01 6.73
C ILE A 82 13.03 -1.91 5.75
N LEU A 83 12.05 -1.45 4.94
CA LEU A 83 12.29 -0.44 3.90
C LEU A 83 12.08 0.99 4.40
N LYS A 84 11.65 1.19 5.65
CA LYS A 84 11.45 2.50 6.30
C LYS A 84 10.52 3.43 5.51
N TYR A 85 9.53 2.87 4.81
CA TYR A 85 8.48 3.68 4.18
C TYR A 85 7.60 4.33 5.25
N ARG A 86 7.10 5.54 4.95
CA ARG A 86 6.05 6.12 5.79
C ARG A 86 4.78 5.30 5.61
N PHE A 87 3.96 5.25 6.64
CA PHE A 87 2.77 4.41 6.69
C PHE A 87 1.84 4.59 5.48
N TYR A 88 1.48 5.83 5.16
CA TYR A 88 0.60 6.13 4.03
C TYR A 88 1.23 5.76 2.67
N GLU A 89 2.56 5.84 2.57
CA GLU A 89 3.31 5.42 1.38
C GLU A 89 3.30 3.89 1.25
N ALA A 90 3.48 3.17 2.35
CA ALA A 90 3.47 1.70 2.37
C ALA A 90 2.11 1.15 1.95
N ILE A 91 1.01 1.72 2.45
CA ILE A 91 -0.35 1.32 2.08
C ILE A 91 -0.65 1.65 0.62
N ALA A 92 -0.38 2.88 0.20
CA ALA A 92 -0.63 3.26 -1.18
C ALA A 92 0.18 2.35 -2.13
N LEU A 93 1.45 2.11 -1.83
CA LEU A 93 2.33 1.22 -2.60
C LEU A 93 1.76 -0.20 -2.67
N SER A 94 1.41 -0.81 -1.55
CA SER A 94 0.92 -2.18 -1.52
C SER A 94 -0.41 -2.33 -2.26
N VAL A 95 -1.34 -1.40 -2.06
CA VAL A 95 -2.69 -1.49 -2.65
C VAL A 95 -2.65 -1.21 -4.14
N PHE A 96 -1.98 -0.13 -4.58
CA PHE A 96 -1.86 0.17 -6.00
C PHE A 96 -0.97 -0.84 -6.72
N GLY A 97 0.10 -1.33 -6.09
CA GLY A 97 0.93 -2.39 -6.65
C GLY A 97 0.13 -3.67 -6.93
N PHE A 98 -0.69 -4.10 -5.96
CA PHE A 98 -1.58 -5.25 -6.14
C PHE A 98 -2.66 -4.99 -7.21
N LEU A 99 -3.32 -3.83 -7.15
CA LEU A 99 -4.37 -3.46 -8.09
C LEU A 99 -3.86 -3.40 -9.54
N LEU A 100 -2.66 -2.86 -9.77
CA LEU A 100 -2.05 -2.82 -11.09
C LEU A 100 -1.71 -4.20 -11.63
N ILE A 101 -1.20 -5.11 -10.78
CA ILE A 101 -1.01 -6.50 -11.17
C ILE A 101 -2.33 -7.12 -11.61
N VAL A 102 -3.38 -6.98 -10.81
CA VAL A 102 -4.70 -7.56 -11.11
C VAL A 102 -5.29 -7.01 -12.41
N LEU A 103 -5.16 -5.69 -12.63
CA LEU A 103 -5.61 -5.05 -13.87
C LEU A 103 -4.90 -5.56 -15.12
N ILE A 104 -3.64 -5.97 -15.01
CA ILE A 104 -2.87 -6.55 -16.12
C ILE A 104 -3.18 -8.04 -16.25
N GLU A 105 -3.20 -8.75 -15.13
CA GLU A 105 -3.26 -10.21 -15.08
C GLU A 105 -4.63 -10.76 -15.50
N ILE A 106 -5.74 -10.15 -15.06
CA ILE A 106 -7.09 -10.64 -15.38
C ILE A 106 -7.38 -10.60 -16.89
N PRO A 107 -7.23 -9.46 -17.59
CA PRO A 107 -7.53 -9.39 -19.02
C PRO A 107 -6.62 -10.31 -19.84
N LEU A 108 -5.33 -10.36 -19.51
CA LEU A 108 -4.37 -11.21 -20.22
C LEU A 108 -4.67 -12.69 -19.99
N SER A 109 -5.05 -13.07 -18.78
CA SER A 109 -5.45 -14.45 -18.45
C SER A 109 -6.71 -14.87 -19.18
N LEU A 110 -7.68 -13.97 -19.38
CA LEU A 110 -8.87 -14.24 -20.17
C LEU A 110 -8.54 -14.51 -21.64
N LEU A 111 -7.64 -13.71 -22.24
CA LEU A 111 -7.17 -13.92 -23.60
C LEU A 111 -6.39 -15.24 -23.74
N LEU A 112 -5.48 -15.51 -22.81
CA LEU A 112 -4.67 -16.72 -22.81
C LEU A 112 -5.49 -17.98 -22.55
N LYS A 113 -6.58 -17.90 -21.78
CA LYS A 113 -7.48 -19.04 -21.55
C LYS A 113 -8.02 -19.62 -22.86
N GLY A 114 -8.41 -18.75 -23.79
CA GLY A 114 -8.88 -19.16 -25.12
C GLY A 114 -7.78 -19.72 -26.01
N LEU A 115 -6.59 -19.09 -25.99
CA LEU A 115 -5.44 -19.50 -26.83
C LEU A 115 -4.80 -20.82 -26.38
N LEU A 116 -4.74 -21.07 -25.07
CA LEU A 116 -4.09 -22.26 -24.48
C LEU A 116 -5.08 -23.41 -24.25
N GLY A 117 -6.36 -23.24 -24.62
CA GLY A 117 -7.39 -24.27 -24.42
C GLY A 117 -7.59 -24.65 -22.95
N ILE A 118 -7.49 -23.68 -22.03
CA ILE A 118 -7.61 -23.94 -20.59
C ILE A 118 -9.09 -24.08 -20.23
N THR A 119 -9.53 -25.31 -20.03
CA THR A 119 -10.92 -25.66 -19.71
C THR A 119 -11.26 -25.53 -18.22
N SER A 120 -10.29 -25.73 -17.33
CA SER A 120 -10.46 -25.64 -15.87
C SER A 120 -9.28 -24.96 -15.18
N GLN A 121 -9.49 -24.47 -13.96
CA GLN A 121 -8.43 -23.87 -13.14
C GLN A 121 -7.35 -24.91 -12.79
N THR A 122 -7.73 -26.18 -12.62
CA THR A 122 -6.82 -27.30 -12.36
C THR A 122 -5.94 -27.67 -13.55
N ASP A 123 -6.42 -27.48 -14.79
CA ASP A 123 -5.63 -27.75 -16.00
C ASP A 123 -4.46 -26.77 -16.16
N SER A 124 -4.62 -25.54 -15.69
CA SER A 124 -3.56 -24.52 -15.75
C SER A 124 -2.38 -24.86 -14.84
N TYR A 125 -2.64 -25.33 -13.62
CA TYR A 125 -1.61 -25.51 -12.60
C TYR A 125 -0.94 -26.89 -12.61
N ASN A 126 -1.59 -27.90 -13.19
CA ASN A 126 -1.06 -29.26 -13.24
C ASN A 126 -0.30 -29.58 -14.54
N ASP A 127 -0.52 -28.80 -15.61
CA ASP A 127 0.14 -28.98 -16.90
C ASP A 127 1.22 -27.92 -17.12
N TYR A 128 2.48 -28.32 -16.98
CA TYR A 128 3.63 -27.41 -17.17
C TYR A 128 3.67 -26.79 -18.57
N THR A 129 3.15 -27.47 -19.59
CA THR A 129 3.14 -26.95 -20.97
C THR A 129 2.17 -25.78 -21.14
N LYS A 130 1.17 -25.65 -20.25
CA LYS A 130 0.21 -24.55 -20.22
C LYS A 130 0.59 -23.49 -19.17
N LEU A 131 1.10 -23.93 -18.01
CA LEU A 131 1.53 -23.06 -16.93
C LEU A 131 2.67 -22.11 -17.35
N VAL A 132 3.71 -22.65 -17.98
CA VAL A 132 4.92 -21.88 -18.31
C VAL A 132 4.63 -20.75 -19.30
N PRO A 133 3.94 -20.97 -20.44
CA PRO A 133 3.55 -19.89 -21.33
C PRO A 133 2.62 -18.87 -20.66
N TRP A 134 1.67 -19.34 -19.84
CA TRP A 134 0.73 -18.46 -19.15
C TRP A 134 1.45 -17.50 -18.19
N VAL A 135 2.27 -18.03 -17.26
CA VAL A 135 3.05 -17.21 -16.31
C VAL A 135 4.00 -16.28 -17.06
N SER A 136 4.70 -16.80 -18.07
CA SER A 136 5.71 -16.02 -18.80
C SER A 136 5.10 -14.81 -19.50
N VAL A 137 3.97 -14.97 -20.19
CA VAL A 137 3.30 -13.88 -20.91
C VAL A 137 2.75 -12.83 -19.93
N VAL A 138 2.13 -13.27 -18.83
CA VAL A 138 1.63 -12.37 -17.78
C VAL A 138 2.77 -11.56 -17.16
N ARG A 139 3.86 -12.22 -16.76
CA ARG A 139 5.00 -11.56 -16.11
C ARG A 139 5.74 -10.64 -17.10
N PHE A 140 5.89 -11.04 -18.36
CA PHE A 140 6.47 -10.20 -19.40
C PHE A 140 5.67 -8.91 -19.61
N SER A 141 4.34 -9.01 -19.68
CA SER A 141 3.45 -7.85 -19.78
C SER A 141 3.61 -6.90 -18.58
N GLN A 142 3.65 -7.45 -17.36
CA GLN A 142 3.85 -6.66 -16.14
C GLN A 142 5.22 -5.95 -16.13
N ILE A 143 6.29 -6.62 -16.55
CA ILE A 143 7.63 -6.02 -16.68
C ILE A 143 7.64 -4.92 -17.75
N LEU A 144 6.93 -5.12 -18.86
CA LEU A 144 6.79 -4.12 -19.92
C LEU A 144 6.08 -2.86 -19.41
N VAL A 145 5.04 -3.01 -18.59
CA VAL A 145 4.38 -1.87 -17.93
C VAL A 145 5.33 -1.16 -16.96
N ILE A 146 6.10 -1.89 -16.15
CA ILE A 146 7.14 -1.29 -15.29
C ILE A 146 8.12 -0.46 -16.12
N PHE A 147 8.60 -1.01 -17.24
CA PHE A 147 9.54 -0.33 -18.13
C PHE A 147 8.94 0.96 -18.73
N ILE A 148 7.69 0.91 -19.20
CA ILE A 148 6.98 2.10 -19.72
C ILE A 148 6.83 3.15 -18.63
N LEU A 149 6.32 2.77 -17.45
CA LEU A 149 6.14 3.71 -16.34
C LEU A 149 7.48 4.36 -15.96
N TYR A 150 8.55 3.57 -15.87
CA TYR A 150 9.88 4.08 -15.55
C TYR A 150 10.38 5.05 -16.62
N LYS A 151 10.36 4.65 -17.90
CA LYS A 151 10.92 5.41 -19.04
C LYS A 151 10.19 6.72 -19.30
N PHE A 152 8.86 6.75 -19.20
CA PHE A 152 8.04 7.92 -19.54
C PHE A 152 7.72 8.84 -18.36
N ASP A 153 8.34 8.60 -17.21
CA ASP A 153 8.11 9.36 -15.98
C ASP A 153 6.63 9.46 -15.53
N ILE A 154 5.83 8.46 -15.91
CA ILE A 154 4.41 8.41 -15.55
C ILE A 154 4.31 8.11 -14.05
N LYS A 155 3.67 9.03 -13.31
CA LYS A 155 3.33 8.90 -11.89
C LYS A 155 1.90 9.38 -11.66
N VAL A 156 1.14 8.64 -10.86
CA VAL A 156 -0.24 9.01 -10.51
C VAL A 156 -0.28 9.74 -9.18
N LEU A 157 0.54 9.31 -8.23
CA LEU A 157 0.76 10.02 -6.97
C LEU A 157 2.20 10.49 -6.93
N ASP A 158 2.41 11.70 -6.39
CA ASP A 158 3.73 12.31 -6.27
C ASP A 158 4.07 12.46 -4.78
N MET A 159 4.36 11.33 -4.12
CA MET A 159 4.62 11.31 -2.68
C MET A 159 6.01 11.86 -2.31
N GLU A 160 6.89 12.08 -3.29
CA GLU A 160 8.17 12.79 -3.10
C GLU A 160 8.01 14.32 -3.07
N ASN A 161 6.87 14.86 -3.51
CA ASN A 161 6.67 16.30 -3.60
C ASN A 161 6.60 16.96 -2.21
N SER A 162 7.32 18.08 -2.04
CA SER A 162 7.40 18.81 -0.77
C SER A 162 6.18 19.66 -0.45
N ASN A 163 5.22 19.80 -1.37
CA ASN A 163 4.05 20.66 -1.19
C ASN A 163 3.11 20.15 -0.08
N ILE A 164 2.92 20.98 0.95
CA ILE A 164 2.14 20.69 2.17
C ILE A 164 0.67 20.36 1.86
N ARG A 165 0.01 21.09 0.94
CA ARG A 165 -1.40 20.85 0.58
C ARG A 165 -1.59 19.49 -0.12
N LYS A 166 -0.65 19.11 -0.98
CA LYS A 166 -0.68 17.80 -1.64
C LYS A 166 -0.45 16.66 -0.64
N LYS A 167 0.39 16.90 0.37
CA LYS A 167 0.65 15.93 1.44
C LYS A 167 -0.58 15.65 2.31
N GLU A 168 -1.38 16.67 2.63
CA GLU A 168 -2.67 16.51 3.34
C GLU A 168 -3.68 15.72 2.50
N PHE A 169 -3.78 16.03 1.20
CA PHE A 169 -4.62 15.27 0.26
C PHE A 169 -4.21 13.79 0.18
N TYR A 170 -2.91 13.48 0.10
CA TYR A 170 -2.43 12.09 0.05
C TYR A 170 -2.69 11.32 1.35
N LEU A 171 -2.66 12.02 2.49
CA LEU A 171 -2.99 11.42 3.78
C LEU A 171 -4.48 11.09 3.88
N GLN A 172 -5.36 11.98 3.37
CA GLN A 172 -6.79 11.70 3.24
C GLN A 172 -7.06 10.54 2.27
N LEU A 173 -6.39 10.50 1.11
CA LEU A 173 -6.50 9.41 0.14
C LEU A 173 -6.14 8.06 0.77
N ALA A 174 -5.10 8.00 1.59
CA ALA A 174 -4.72 6.78 2.31
C ALA A 174 -5.81 6.33 3.29
N VAL A 175 -6.41 7.26 4.05
CA VAL A 175 -7.55 6.95 4.93
C VAL A 175 -8.75 6.41 4.13
N TYR A 176 -9.06 7.01 2.98
CA TYR A 176 -10.11 6.49 2.09
C TYR A 176 -9.81 5.10 1.55
N LEU A 177 -8.56 4.82 1.15
CA LEU A 177 -8.12 3.49 0.69
C LEU A 177 -8.29 2.44 1.79
N ILE A 178 -7.94 2.78 3.04
CA ILE A 178 -8.14 1.91 4.21
C ILE A 178 -9.63 1.63 4.41
N SER A 179 -10.47 2.66 4.33
CA SER A 179 -11.92 2.52 4.45
C SER A 179 -12.50 1.65 3.34
N ILE A 180 -12.12 1.86 2.08
CA ILE A 180 -12.57 1.06 0.93
C ILE A 180 -12.15 -0.40 1.08
N LEU A 181 -10.91 -0.67 1.50
CA LEU A 181 -10.42 -2.02 1.79
C LEU A 181 -11.25 -2.70 2.87
N SER A 182 -11.54 -1.99 3.97
CA SER A 182 -12.34 -2.54 5.06
C SER A 182 -13.78 -2.86 4.61
N LEU A 183 -14.35 -2.02 3.75
CA LEU A 183 -15.73 -2.13 3.30
C LEU A 183 -15.90 -3.22 2.24
N GLY A 184 -15.03 -3.23 1.22
CA GLY A 184 -15.02 -4.31 0.21
C GLY A 184 -14.75 -5.67 0.83
N PHE A 185 -13.92 -5.71 1.88
CA PHE A 185 -13.72 -6.91 2.65
C PHE A 185 -15.00 -7.34 3.42
N LEU A 186 -15.67 -6.42 4.13
CA LEU A 186 -16.92 -6.72 4.84
C LEU A 186 -17.98 -7.29 3.87
N THR A 187 -18.04 -6.75 2.66
CA THR A 187 -18.92 -7.23 1.59
C THR A 187 -18.60 -8.67 1.16
N ILE A 188 -17.31 -9.04 1.08
CA ILE A 188 -16.91 -10.43 0.76
C ILE A 188 -17.34 -11.39 1.87
N VAL A 189 -17.21 -11.01 3.14
CA VAL A 189 -17.70 -11.84 4.27
C VAL A 189 -19.21 -12.02 4.21
N MET A 190 -19.95 -10.93 4.01
CA MET A 190 -21.42 -10.99 3.89
C MET A 190 -21.87 -11.84 2.70
N ALA A 191 -21.21 -11.70 1.54
CA ALA A 191 -21.48 -12.51 0.37
C ALA A 191 -21.20 -14.00 0.62
N LYS A 192 -20.10 -14.33 1.33
CA LYS A 192 -19.76 -15.71 1.67
C LYS A 192 -20.75 -16.33 2.67
N ILE A 193 -21.21 -15.57 3.67
CA ILE A 193 -22.24 -16.01 4.63
C ILE A 193 -23.57 -16.27 3.90
N LEU A 194 -23.97 -15.40 2.98
CA LEU A 194 -25.22 -15.54 2.21
C LEU A 194 -25.17 -16.67 1.17
N LEU A 195 -24.03 -16.92 0.54
CA LEU A 195 -23.91 -17.90 -0.55
C LEU A 195 -23.60 -19.33 -0.09
N PHE A 196 -22.96 -19.53 1.08
CA PHE A 196 -22.40 -20.83 1.45
C PHE A 196 -22.92 -21.46 2.75
N ASN A 197 -23.78 -20.79 3.53
CA ASN A 197 -24.26 -21.35 4.80
C ASN A 197 -25.76 -21.68 4.81
N ASN A 198 -26.07 -22.98 4.82
CA ASN A 198 -27.32 -23.50 5.42
C ASN A 198 -27.07 -24.19 6.78
N ASP A 199 -25.82 -24.52 7.14
CA ASP A 199 -25.45 -25.07 8.46
C ASP A 199 -24.17 -24.42 8.99
N ILE A 200 -24.28 -23.78 10.16
CA ILE A 200 -23.37 -22.77 10.68
C ILE A 200 -22.06 -23.36 11.27
N SER A 201 -22.03 -24.64 11.63
CA SER A 201 -21.03 -25.21 12.57
C SER A 201 -19.59 -25.33 12.03
N SER A 202 -19.38 -25.70 10.76
CA SER A 202 -18.03 -25.84 10.16
C SER A 202 -17.50 -24.53 9.54
N SER A 203 -18.39 -23.62 9.16
CA SER A 203 -18.04 -22.29 8.60
C SER A 203 -17.44 -21.34 9.65
N ASN A 204 -17.72 -21.60 10.93
CA ASN A 204 -17.38 -20.72 12.04
C ASN A 204 -15.86 -20.51 12.20
N ILE A 205 -15.03 -21.53 11.93
CA ILE A 205 -13.58 -21.41 12.11
C ILE A 205 -12.93 -20.56 11.02
N SER A 206 -13.31 -20.72 9.75
CA SER A 206 -12.84 -19.84 8.65
C SER A 206 -13.38 -18.43 8.80
N LEU A 207 -14.65 -18.27 9.16
CA LEU A 207 -15.24 -16.95 9.42
C LEU A 207 -14.55 -16.25 10.59
N LEU A 208 -14.24 -16.97 11.67
CA LEU A 208 -13.49 -16.44 12.81
C LEU A 208 -12.05 -16.08 12.43
N GLY A 209 -11.36 -16.94 11.66
CA GLY A 209 -10.02 -16.68 11.13
C GLY A 209 -9.98 -15.43 10.25
N MET A 210 -10.95 -15.27 9.35
CA MET A 210 -11.19 -14.04 8.60
C MET A 210 -11.39 -12.87 9.55
N ASN A 211 -12.34 -12.96 10.48
CA ASN A 211 -12.70 -11.88 11.42
C ASN A 211 -11.49 -11.34 12.19
N ILE A 212 -10.65 -12.26 12.69
CA ILE A 212 -9.41 -11.95 13.40
C ILE A 212 -8.40 -11.27 12.48
N CYS A 213 -8.18 -11.78 11.27
CA CYS A 213 -7.24 -11.19 10.32
C CYS A 213 -7.63 -9.76 9.94
N ILE A 214 -8.93 -9.48 9.76
CA ILE A 214 -9.43 -8.15 9.40
C ILE A 214 -9.35 -7.22 10.58
N THR A 215 -9.73 -7.68 11.77
CA THR A 215 -9.65 -6.87 12.97
C THR A 215 -8.19 -6.48 13.19
N LEU A 216 -7.25 -7.41 13.05
CA LEU A 216 -5.82 -7.10 13.08
C LEU A 216 -5.41 -6.16 11.94
N PHE A 217 -5.88 -6.36 10.71
CA PHE A 217 -5.59 -5.49 9.58
C PHE A 217 -6.07 -4.06 9.82
N ILE A 218 -7.36 -3.88 10.15
CA ILE A 218 -7.99 -2.60 10.43
C ILE A 218 -7.33 -1.97 11.66
N THR A 219 -7.16 -2.69 12.76
CA THR A 219 -6.55 -2.13 13.98
C THR A 219 -5.09 -1.73 13.75
N ALA A 220 -4.26 -2.56 13.10
CA ALA A 220 -2.88 -2.20 12.81
C ALA A 220 -2.80 -0.99 11.87
N THR A 221 -3.62 -1.00 10.82
CA THR A 221 -3.71 0.06 9.84
C THR A 221 -4.21 1.36 10.48
N LEU A 222 -5.32 1.34 11.20
CA LEU A 222 -5.93 2.51 11.82
C LEU A 222 -5.07 3.05 12.97
N THR A 223 -4.43 2.20 13.77
CA THR A 223 -3.47 2.61 14.82
C THR A 223 -2.30 3.38 14.21
N VAL A 224 -1.71 2.86 13.13
CA VAL A 224 -0.56 3.52 12.50
C VAL A 224 -1.01 4.74 11.69
N ALA A 225 -2.20 4.75 11.10
CA ALA A 225 -2.83 5.91 10.47
C ALA A 225 -3.03 7.04 11.47
N VAL A 226 -3.71 6.77 12.59
CA VAL A 226 -3.97 7.73 13.67
C VAL A 226 -2.64 8.26 14.22
N ARG A 227 -1.65 7.39 14.45
CA ARG A 227 -0.31 7.83 14.88
C ARG A 227 0.36 8.75 13.86
N GLY A 228 0.31 8.41 12.57
CA GLY A 228 0.90 9.21 11.50
C GLY A 228 0.23 10.58 11.36
N THR A 229 -1.10 10.60 11.38
CA THR A 229 -1.93 11.81 11.35
C THR A 229 -1.67 12.68 12.58
N TYR A 230 -1.65 12.08 13.77
CA TYR A 230 -1.35 12.78 15.03
C TYR A 230 0.03 13.43 15.02
N ILE A 231 1.08 12.70 14.58
CA ILE A 231 2.44 13.25 14.49
C ILE A 231 2.49 14.41 13.49
N TYR A 232 1.82 14.28 12.34
CA TYR A 232 1.77 15.33 11.33
C TYR A 232 1.10 16.61 11.87
N TYR A 233 -0.10 16.50 12.44
CA TYR A 233 -0.82 17.66 12.97
C TYR A 233 -0.17 18.24 14.22
N ARG A 234 0.41 17.42 15.10
CA ARG A 234 1.19 17.89 16.25
C ARG A 234 2.39 18.72 15.82
N ASN A 235 3.14 18.25 14.83
CA ASN A 235 4.30 18.98 14.33
C ASN A 235 3.91 20.25 13.56
N LYS A 236 2.81 20.23 12.79
CA LYS A 236 2.26 21.42 12.13
C LYS A 236 1.83 22.47 13.16
N SER A 237 1.13 22.06 14.22
CA SER A 237 0.73 22.94 15.31
C SER A 237 1.93 23.52 16.05
N ALA A 238 2.95 22.71 16.36
CA ALA A 238 4.14 23.19 17.06
C ALA A 238 4.95 24.21 16.23
N LEU A 239 5.12 23.98 14.92
CA LEU A 239 5.78 24.92 14.00
C LEU A 239 5.00 26.24 13.90
N ASN A 240 3.67 26.17 13.71
CA ASN A 240 2.82 27.36 13.65
C ASN A 240 2.84 28.13 14.98
N ASN A 241 2.81 27.44 16.12
CA ASN A 241 2.90 28.09 17.43
C ASN A 241 4.25 28.76 17.65
N ASN A 242 5.36 28.15 17.21
CA ASN A 242 6.69 28.77 17.33
C ASN A 242 6.83 30.00 16.42
N GLU A 243 6.30 29.96 15.20
CA GLU A 243 6.28 31.12 14.28
C GLU A 243 5.42 32.27 14.85
N VAL A 244 4.28 31.94 15.47
CA VAL A 244 3.42 32.91 16.16
C VAL A 244 4.10 33.48 17.39
N ILE A 245 4.77 32.65 18.21
CA ILE A 245 5.51 33.11 19.39
C ILE A 245 6.66 34.04 18.97
N GLN A 246 7.46 33.66 17.96
CA GLN A 246 8.53 34.51 17.44
C GLN A 246 8.00 35.84 16.89
N SER A 247 6.86 35.82 16.22
CA SER A 247 6.21 37.04 15.73
C SER A 247 5.73 37.92 16.88
N ILE A 248 5.22 37.33 17.97
CA ILE A 248 4.82 38.05 19.18
C ILE A 248 6.04 38.63 19.90
N GLU A 249 7.13 37.88 20.07
CA GLU A 249 8.39 38.36 20.65
C GLU A 249 8.99 39.52 19.84
N TYR A 250 8.92 39.43 18.51
CA TYR A 250 9.34 40.52 17.64
C TYR A 250 8.49 41.78 17.82
N ILE A 251 7.16 41.63 17.86
CA ILE A 251 6.24 42.75 18.13
C ILE A 251 6.50 43.36 19.51
N ASP A 252 6.73 42.53 20.53
CA ASP A 252 7.05 42.98 21.89
C ASP A 252 8.34 43.80 21.90
N SER A 253 9.39 43.33 21.21
CA SER A 253 10.65 44.06 21.07
C SER A 253 10.49 45.42 20.39
N MET A 254 9.61 45.53 19.38
CA MET A 254 9.30 46.79 18.71
C MET A 254 8.53 47.76 19.61
N ILE A 255 7.64 47.24 20.47
CA ILE A 255 6.92 48.03 21.48
C ILE A 255 7.91 48.53 22.54
N THR A 256 8.85 47.70 22.99
CA THR A 256 9.87 48.11 23.98
C THR A 256 10.82 49.17 23.43
N GLN A 257 11.06 49.17 22.11
CA GLN A 257 11.87 50.16 21.41
C GLN A 257 11.09 51.41 20.99
N GLU A 258 9.83 51.58 21.46
CA GLU A 258 8.93 52.70 21.13
C GLU A 258 8.60 52.83 19.62
N ASN A 259 8.83 51.78 18.83
CA ASN A 259 8.58 51.76 17.39
C ASN A 259 7.14 51.29 17.09
N TYR A 260 6.16 52.06 17.58
CA TYR A 260 4.75 51.67 17.59
C TYR A 260 4.13 51.51 16.19
N ARG A 261 4.68 52.19 15.18
CA ARG A 261 4.18 52.11 13.80
C ARG A 261 4.49 50.74 13.19
N GLU A 262 5.72 50.27 13.33
CA GLU A 262 6.15 48.97 12.82
C GLU A 262 5.54 47.81 13.63
N ALA A 263 5.41 47.98 14.95
CA ALA A 263 4.70 47.02 15.80
C ALA A 263 3.23 46.82 15.34
N LYS A 264 2.55 47.92 14.98
CA LYS A 264 1.16 47.87 14.49
C LYS A 264 1.05 47.18 13.12
N GLU A 265 1.99 47.42 12.20
CA GLU A 265 2.06 46.72 10.92
C GLU A 265 2.36 45.23 11.10
N ALA A 266 3.32 44.87 11.94
CA ALA A 266 3.66 43.49 12.26
C ALA A 266 2.47 42.75 12.89
N LEU A 267 1.73 43.40 13.80
CA LEU A 267 0.50 42.84 14.39
C LEU A 267 -0.61 42.63 13.34
N GLN A 268 -0.79 43.56 12.40
CA GLN A 268 -1.75 43.42 11.30
C GLN A 268 -1.37 42.27 10.35
N ASN A 269 -0.08 42.11 10.06
CA ASN A 269 0.44 41.01 9.26
C ASN A 269 0.25 39.66 9.98
N LEU A 270 0.54 39.58 11.28
CA LEU A 270 0.29 38.39 12.10
C LEU A 270 -1.21 38.03 12.11
N LYS A 271 -2.09 39.02 12.30
CA LYS A 271 -3.54 38.82 12.22
C LYS A 271 -3.94 38.27 10.85
N SER A 272 -3.44 38.86 9.75
CA SER A 272 -3.73 38.37 8.40
C SER A 272 -3.23 36.94 8.18
N HIS A 273 -2.05 36.62 8.70
CA HIS A 273 -1.44 35.29 8.61
C HIS A 273 -2.27 34.23 9.35
N ILE A 274 -2.72 34.52 10.57
CA ILE A 274 -3.58 33.64 11.37
C ILE A 274 -4.96 33.45 10.72
N THR A 275 -5.50 34.48 10.06
CA THR A 275 -6.85 34.40 9.45
C THR A 275 -6.86 33.70 8.09
N LYS A 276 -5.71 33.62 7.40
CA LYS A 276 -5.57 32.99 6.07
C LYS A 276 -5.12 31.53 6.11
N ASN A 277 -4.52 31.08 7.22
CA ASN A 277 -4.13 29.69 7.47
C ASN A 277 -5.24 28.92 8.20
#